data_AF-A0A0P1F839-F1
#
_entry.id   AF-A0A0P1F839-F1
#
_cell.length_a   1.000
_cell.length_b   1.000
_cell.length_c   1.000
_cell.angle_alpha   90.00
_cell.angle_beta   90.00
_cell.angle_gamma   90.00
#
_symmetry.space_group_name_H-M   'P 1'
#
loop_
_entity.id
_entity.type
_entity.pdbx_description
1 polymer ?
#
loop_
_entity_poly.entity_id
_entity_poly.type
_entity_poly.pdbx_seq_one_letter_code
_entity_poly.pdbx_strand_id
1 'polypeptide(L)'
;MGLAAAALAGAAAAQDADTLTRQREAYDAVAAKSVIDLQMFRDTVAATDAETGQHVTLISLNPGVGAWYLLQLRDGPDGKPIEFHLENPDPDSQSVALRLGTAPALLLTTAKGETICTPWADGAAALTDARKSGTAYAPICDGGLFLRNRVTGARTSIETATDFLRDNVWGGETIVRFVRDNFYKDSQLETSDALGTGGVGGVDAGPNPMQGNGAPEDQTVISTLLDFGLKGAQPGRMTIGQWYPVDGLEGVFASAFQPRAISDGVFATPGANRLDGVESRATGYMVAFDLGLYDIGYAVGTDHPALGWSSRPPSSVRPRGLPGPDGISTAQPLVTLGMVNPVIASRAVATFTGGFKRQHGAFKYGDYAGTHLGHHYGFIEKGVVLSKLQPDLSTLYRLTDGTIVMKTWQESDNALLPKITFARQNGVPLVVTDPATGQPVPGDRVTQWGPGNWSGSADADLRTLRAGACMAQANGHRYLIYGYFSTATPSAMARTFQAYGCNYAMLLDMNALEHTYLALYVAQGGKRHVEHLVPGMSLIEKKARGGTIIPRFIGFADNRDLFYLTRKEPKP
;
A
#
# COMPACT_ATOMS: atom_id res chain seq x y z
N MET A 1 9.08 -29.58 -45.17
CA MET A 1 9.73 -29.06 -43.95
C MET A 1 8.70 -28.19 -43.23
N GLY A 2 8.05 -28.76 -42.22
CA GLY A 2 6.99 -28.09 -41.47
C GLY A 2 7.56 -27.19 -40.38
N LEU A 3 7.10 -25.94 -40.34
CA LEU A 3 7.28 -25.08 -39.17
C LEU A 3 6.26 -25.51 -38.11
N ALA A 4 6.74 -26.04 -36.99
CA ALA A 4 5.95 -26.20 -35.78
C ALA A 4 5.84 -24.83 -35.11
N ALA A 5 4.62 -24.30 -35.03
CA ALA A 5 4.30 -23.17 -34.18
C ALA A 5 4.25 -23.65 -32.72
N ALA A 6 5.21 -23.19 -31.90
CA ALA A 6 5.14 -23.35 -30.46
C ALA A 6 4.09 -22.38 -29.91
N ALA A 7 2.90 -22.89 -29.61
CA ALA A 7 1.90 -22.17 -28.84
C ALA A 7 2.31 -22.17 -27.36
N LEU A 8 2.93 -21.08 -26.91
CA LEU A 8 3.00 -20.75 -25.47
C LEU A 8 1.63 -20.20 -25.07
N ALA A 9 0.74 -21.11 -24.66
CA ALA A 9 -0.56 -20.76 -24.09
C ALA A 9 -0.79 -21.58 -22.82
N GLY A 10 -0.22 -21.12 -21.71
CA GLY A 10 -0.73 -21.44 -20.39
C GLY A 10 -1.96 -20.58 -20.09
N ALA A 11 -2.99 -20.66 -20.92
CA ALA A 11 -4.29 -20.15 -20.53
C ALA A 11 -4.84 -21.11 -19.47
N ALA A 12 -4.94 -20.65 -18.23
CA ALA A 12 -5.81 -21.30 -17.25
C ALA A 12 -7.13 -21.63 -17.98
N ALA A 13 -7.60 -22.88 -17.89
CA ALA A 13 -8.88 -23.24 -18.47
C ALA A 13 -9.91 -22.21 -17.97
N ALA A 14 -10.55 -21.50 -18.90
CA ALA A 14 -11.51 -20.47 -18.53
C ALA A 14 -12.57 -21.14 -17.64
N GLN A 15 -12.74 -20.62 -16.43
CA GLN A 15 -13.70 -21.16 -15.48
C GLN A 15 -15.09 -21.18 -16.11
N ASP A 16 -15.86 -22.22 -15.82
CA ASP A 16 -17.23 -22.30 -16.32
C ASP A 16 -18.08 -21.13 -15.79
N ALA A 17 -19.03 -20.68 -16.60
CA ALA A 17 -19.83 -19.50 -16.30
C ALA A 17 -20.70 -19.67 -15.04
N ASP A 18 -21.14 -20.90 -14.75
CA ASP A 18 -21.96 -21.20 -13.58
C ASP A 18 -21.14 -21.07 -12.28
N THR A 19 -19.89 -21.51 -12.31
CA THR A 19 -18.94 -21.33 -11.21
C THR A 19 -18.68 -19.85 -10.96
N LEU A 20 -18.36 -19.07 -11.99
CA LEU A 20 -18.16 -17.63 -11.83
C LEU A 20 -19.41 -16.93 -11.28
N THR A 21 -20.60 -17.33 -11.73
CA THR A 21 -21.89 -16.79 -11.23
C THR A 21 -22.07 -17.08 -9.74
N ARG A 22 -21.91 -18.34 -9.31
CA ARG A 22 -22.02 -18.71 -7.88
C ARG A 22 -20.99 -18.00 -7.01
N GLN A 23 -19.76 -17.88 -7.50
CA GLN A 23 -18.70 -17.18 -6.76
C GLN A 23 -18.98 -15.68 -6.66
N ARG A 24 -19.57 -15.07 -7.69
CA ARG A 24 -20.03 -13.69 -7.68
C ARG A 24 -21.19 -13.48 -6.70
N GLU A 25 -22.15 -14.38 -6.66
CA GLU A 25 -23.25 -14.35 -5.69
C GLU A 25 -22.72 -14.43 -4.24
N ALA A 26 -21.77 -15.32 -3.97
CA ALA A 26 -21.12 -15.41 -2.66
C ALA A 26 -20.35 -14.12 -2.31
N TYR A 27 -19.66 -13.54 -3.28
CA TYR A 27 -19.01 -12.25 -3.12
C TYR A 27 -20.03 -11.15 -2.77
N ASP A 28 -21.15 -11.03 -3.49
CA ASP A 28 -22.14 -9.95 -3.31
C ASP A 28 -23.02 -10.11 -2.07
N ALA A 29 -23.24 -11.33 -1.59
CA ALA A 29 -24.11 -11.61 -0.44
C ALA A 29 -23.78 -10.77 0.80
N VAL A 30 -24.78 -10.22 1.48
CA VAL A 30 -24.62 -9.57 2.78
C VAL A 30 -24.84 -10.61 3.87
N ALA A 31 -23.84 -11.47 4.09
CA ALA A 31 -23.87 -12.58 5.03
C ALA A 31 -22.48 -12.83 5.63
N ALA A 32 -22.41 -13.63 6.69
CA ALA A 32 -21.13 -14.10 7.21
C ALA A 32 -20.43 -14.98 6.16
N LYS A 33 -19.12 -14.77 5.99
CA LYS A 33 -18.31 -15.38 4.94
C LYS A 33 -16.99 -15.93 5.50
N SER A 34 -16.37 -16.81 4.74
CA SER A 34 -14.92 -17.00 4.79
C SER A 34 -14.22 -15.99 3.88
N VAL A 35 -12.91 -15.80 4.07
CA VAL A 35 -12.11 -14.99 3.12
C VAL A 35 -12.15 -15.55 1.70
N ILE A 36 -12.35 -16.87 1.55
CA ILE A 36 -12.41 -17.57 0.26
C ILE A 36 -13.69 -17.19 -0.51
N ASP A 37 -14.80 -16.93 0.20
CA ASP A 37 -16.06 -16.50 -0.42
C ASP A 37 -15.96 -15.08 -1.02
N LEU A 38 -14.97 -14.27 -0.61
CA LEU A 38 -14.69 -12.98 -1.24
C LEU A 38 -13.92 -13.12 -2.57
N GLN A 39 -13.43 -14.31 -2.93
CA GLN A 39 -12.58 -14.47 -4.10
C GLN A 39 -13.42 -14.98 -5.25
N MET A 40 -14.04 -14.04 -5.95
CA MET A 40 -15.02 -14.32 -7.02
C MET A 40 -14.43 -14.88 -8.31
N PHE A 41 -13.10 -14.95 -8.40
CA PHE A 41 -12.38 -15.50 -9.56
C PHE A 41 -11.53 -16.72 -9.18
N ARG A 42 -11.72 -17.27 -7.97
CA ARG A 42 -10.84 -18.33 -7.47
C ARG A 42 -11.02 -19.59 -8.30
N ASP A 43 -9.94 -20.30 -8.56
CA ASP A 43 -9.97 -21.60 -9.22
C ASP A 43 -9.59 -22.72 -8.26
N THR A 44 -10.24 -23.87 -8.36
CA THR A 44 -10.08 -24.98 -7.42
C THR A 44 -9.86 -26.28 -8.17
N VAL A 45 -8.70 -26.89 -7.93
CA VAL A 45 -8.33 -28.18 -8.52
C VAL A 45 -8.05 -29.16 -7.39
N ALA A 46 -8.61 -30.37 -7.50
CA ALA A 46 -8.49 -31.42 -6.50
C ALA A 46 -8.00 -32.73 -7.12
N ALA A 47 -7.23 -33.50 -6.35
CA ALA A 47 -6.76 -34.82 -6.71
C ALA A 47 -6.64 -35.70 -5.47
N THR A 48 -6.68 -37.02 -5.66
CA THR A 48 -6.36 -38.00 -4.62
C THR A 48 -5.12 -38.77 -5.04
N ASP A 49 -4.14 -38.79 -4.16
CA ASP A 49 -2.95 -39.61 -4.32
C ASP A 49 -3.32 -41.09 -4.18
N ALA A 50 -3.04 -41.89 -5.20
CA ALA A 50 -3.50 -43.27 -5.28
C ALA A 50 -2.73 -44.21 -4.33
N GLU A 51 -1.51 -43.85 -3.94
CA GLU A 51 -0.67 -44.67 -3.05
C GLU A 51 -0.95 -44.37 -1.58
N THR A 52 -1.07 -43.09 -1.24
CA THR A 52 -1.22 -42.63 0.15
C THR A 52 -2.69 -42.42 0.55
N GLY A 53 -3.59 -42.28 -0.43
CA GLY A 53 -4.98 -41.88 -0.19
C GLY A 53 -5.15 -40.41 0.22
N GLN A 54 -4.07 -39.62 0.23
CA GLN A 54 -4.11 -38.21 0.59
C GLN A 54 -4.92 -37.43 -0.45
N HIS A 55 -5.95 -36.73 0.00
CA HIS A 55 -6.68 -35.80 -0.84
C HIS A 55 -6.00 -34.42 -0.80
N VAL A 56 -5.66 -33.89 -1.97
CA VAL A 56 -4.96 -32.63 -2.16
C VAL A 56 -5.86 -31.69 -2.96
N THR A 57 -6.08 -30.49 -2.44
CA THR A 57 -6.79 -29.41 -3.14
C THR A 57 -5.89 -28.19 -3.24
N LEU A 58 -5.76 -27.63 -4.44
CA LEU A 58 -5.12 -26.34 -4.67
C LEU A 58 -6.17 -25.33 -5.09
N ILE A 59 -6.31 -24.26 -4.30
CA ILE A 59 -7.18 -23.13 -4.61
C ILE A 59 -6.31 -21.96 -5.05
N SER A 60 -6.34 -21.60 -6.32
CA SER A 60 -5.79 -20.33 -6.80
C SER A 60 -6.75 -19.21 -6.44
N LEU A 61 -6.32 -18.24 -5.64
CA LEU A 61 -7.23 -17.19 -5.14
C LEU A 61 -7.59 -16.16 -6.22
N ASN A 62 -6.71 -16.00 -7.21
CA ASN A 62 -6.98 -15.24 -8.43
C ASN A 62 -6.04 -15.76 -9.54
N PRO A 63 -6.51 -16.61 -10.46
CA PRO A 63 -5.68 -17.21 -11.51
C PRO A 63 -5.18 -16.20 -12.53
N GLY A 64 -5.84 -15.04 -12.68
CA GLY A 64 -5.37 -13.95 -13.52
C GLY A 64 -4.14 -13.23 -12.96
N VAL A 65 -3.86 -13.38 -11.66
CA VAL A 65 -2.69 -12.83 -10.97
C VAL A 65 -1.70 -13.93 -10.58
N GLY A 66 -2.16 -15.14 -10.24
CA GLY A 66 -1.30 -16.31 -10.04
C GLY A 66 -0.31 -16.22 -8.86
N ALA A 67 -0.58 -15.34 -7.89
CA ALA A 67 0.34 -15.03 -6.80
C ALA A 67 0.08 -15.83 -5.52
N TRP A 68 -1.18 -15.96 -5.08
CA TRP A 68 -1.53 -16.62 -3.82
C TRP A 68 -2.41 -17.84 -4.02
N TYR A 69 -2.10 -18.88 -3.26
CA TYR A 69 -2.80 -20.16 -3.31
C TYR A 69 -3.09 -20.67 -1.91
N LEU A 70 -4.19 -21.40 -1.74
CA LEU A 70 -4.45 -22.21 -0.56
C LEU A 70 -4.30 -23.68 -0.92
N LEU A 71 -3.31 -24.35 -0.33
CA LEU A 71 -3.15 -25.79 -0.41
C LEU A 71 -3.89 -26.42 0.78
N GLN A 72 -4.80 -27.36 0.50
CA GLN A 72 -5.50 -28.13 1.52
C GLN A 72 -5.13 -29.61 1.41
N LEU A 73 -4.77 -30.22 2.54
CA LEU A 73 -4.54 -31.66 2.67
C LEU A 73 -5.62 -32.28 3.56
N ARG A 74 -6.18 -33.43 3.17
CA ARG A 74 -7.17 -34.18 3.95
C ARG A 74 -6.88 -35.68 3.94
N ASP A 75 -7.07 -36.31 5.09
CA ASP A 75 -7.02 -37.77 5.26
C ASP A 75 -8.31 -38.39 4.71
N GLY A 76 -8.47 -38.34 3.38
CA GLY A 76 -9.68 -38.73 2.65
C GLY A 76 -10.62 -37.56 2.30
N PRO A 77 -11.64 -37.78 1.44
CA PRO A 77 -12.49 -36.70 0.90
C PRO A 77 -13.24 -35.87 1.96
N ASP A 78 -13.73 -36.53 3.00
CA ASP A 78 -14.53 -35.92 4.07
C ASP A 78 -13.68 -35.46 5.28
N GLY A 79 -12.37 -35.67 5.23
CA GLY A 79 -11.45 -35.26 6.30
C GLY A 79 -11.41 -33.74 6.47
N LYS A 80 -11.17 -33.28 7.70
CA LYS A 80 -10.96 -31.85 7.96
C LYS A 80 -9.68 -31.38 7.26
N PRO A 81 -9.72 -30.31 6.44
CA PRO A 81 -8.53 -29.84 5.74
C PRO A 81 -7.50 -29.22 6.71
N ILE A 82 -6.23 -29.57 6.49
CA ILE A 82 -5.09 -28.79 6.96
C ILE A 82 -4.71 -27.82 5.84
N GLU A 83 -4.73 -26.53 6.15
CA GLU A 83 -4.60 -25.46 5.15
C GLU A 83 -3.23 -24.81 5.22
N PHE A 84 -2.63 -24.55 4.06
CA PHE A 84 -1.32 -23.91 3.89
C PHE A 84 -1.43 -22.77 2.89
N HIS A 85 -1.11 -21.55 3.32
CA HIS A 85 -1.10 -20.38 2.45
C HIS A 85 0.23 -20.30 1.69
N LEU A 86 0.19 -20.56 0.39
CA LEU A 86 1.36 -20.56 -0.48
C LEU A 86 1.43 -19.26 -1.29
N GLU A 87 2.64 -18.77 -1.49
CA GLU A 87 2.93 -17.65 -2.38
C GLU A 87 3.87 -18.07 -3.50
N ASN A 88 3.47 -17.74 -4.73
CA ASN A 88 4.34 -17.63 -5.88
C ASN A 88 5.06 -16.28 -5.82
N PRO A 89 6.39 -16.26 -5.60
CA PRO A 89 7.14 -15.04 -5.39
C PRO A 89 7.29 -14.17 -6.64
N ASP A 90 7.12 -14.74 -7.84
CA ASP A 90 7.30 -14.04 -9.11
C ASP A 90 6.23 -14.44 -10.15
N PRO A 91 4.97 -14.05 -9.94
CA PRO A 91 3.85 -14.45 -10.79
C PRO A 91 3.93 -13.95 -12.24
N ASP A 92 4.79 -12.97 -12.53
CA ASP A 92 4.99 -12.46 -13.89
C ASP A 92 5.85 -13.43 -14.74
N SER A 93 6.67 -14.28 -14.10
CA SER A 93 7.60 -15.21 -14.79
C SER A 93 7.38 -16.69 -14.44
N GLN A 94 6.56 -16.98 -13.43
CA GLN A 94 6.27 -18.33 -12.94
C GLN A 94 4.77 -18.57 -12.83
N SER A 95 4.28 -19.71 -13.34
CA SER A 95 2.93 -20.21 -13.07
C SER A 95 2.95 -21.42 -12.15
N VAL A 96 1.87 -21.61 -11.38
CA VAL A 96 1.71 -22.74 -10.45
C VAL A 96 0.40 -23.46 -10.73
N ALA A 97 0.45 -24.78 -10.86
CA ALA A 97 -0.73 -25.63 -11.06
C ALA A 97 -0.65 -26.92 -10.24
N LEU A 98 -1.80 -27.57 -10.01
CA LEU A 98 -1.86 -28.94 -9.49
C LEU A 98 -1.90 -29.91 -10.67
N ARG A 99 -0.82 -30.66 -10.87
CA ARG A 99 -0.77 -31.76 -11.84
C ARG A 99 -1.61 -32.91 -11.33
N LEU A 100 -2.58 -33.33 -12.15
CA LEU A 100 -3.45 -34.48 -11.89
C LEU A 100 -2.77 -35.80 -12.27
N GLY A 101 -3.21 -36.90 -11.68
CA GLY A 101 -2.71 -38.25 -11.95
C GLY A 101 -2.76 -39.15 -10.72
N THR A 102 -2.17 -40.35 -10.82
CA THR A 102 -2.03 -41.28 -9.69
C THR A 102 -1.14 -40.73 -8.57
N ALA A 103 -0.18 -39.88 -8.93
CA ALA A 103 0.71 -39.16 -8.02
C ALA A 103 0.59 -37.64 -8.28
N PRO A 104 -0.39 -36.96 -7.65
CA PRO A 104 -0.57 -35.52 -7.84
C PRO A 104 0.64 -34.75 -7.33
N ALA A 105 0.92 -33.60 -7.94
CA ALA A 105 2.06 -32.76 -7.56
C ALA A 105 1.83 -31.30 -7.95
N LEU A 106 2.49 -30.36 -7.28
CA LEU A 106 2.59 -28.99 -7.77
C LEU A 106 3.52 -28.96 -8.98
N LEU A 107 3.08 -28.29 -10.04
CA LEU A 107 3.85 -27.99 -11.24
C LEU A 107 4.15 -26.49 -11.25
N LEU A 108 5.44 -26.15 -11.22
CA LEU A 108 5.94 -24.79 -11.35
C LEU A 108 6.51 -24.67 -12.75
N THR A 109 5.98 -23.76 -13.56
CA THR A 109 6.46 -23.55 -14.93
C THR A 109 7.09 -22.17 -15.02
N THR A 110 8.31 -22.11 -15.54
CA THR A 110 9.06 -20.87 -15.80
C THR A 110 9.61 -20.90 -17.22
N ALA A 111 10.20 -19.80 -17.68
CA ALA A 111 10.94 -19.77 -18.94
C ALA A 111 12.13 -20.76 -18.98
N LYS A 112 12.63 -21.21 -17.82
CA LYS A 112 13.75 -22.17 -17.71
C LYS A 112 13.30 -23.64 -17.76
N GLY A 113 11.98 -23.90 -17.71
CA GLY A 113 11.42 -25.24 -17.70
C GLY A 113 10.43 -25.46 -16.56
N GLU A 114 10.07 -26.74 -16.38
CA GLU A 114 9.11 -27.20 -15.40
C GLU A 114 9.81 -27.83 -14.19
N THR A 115 9.33 -27.51 -13.00
CA THR A 115 9.75 -28.12 -11.73
C THR A 115 8.52 -28.76 -11.07
N ILE A 116 8.66 -30.02 -10.65
CA ILE A 116 7.61 -30.76 -9.95
C ILE A 116 7.94 -30.79 -8.45
N CYS A 117 6.95 -30.53 -7.60
CA CYS A 117 7.10 -30.52 -6.16
C CYS A 117 5.90 -31.18 -5.45
N THR A 118 6.18 -32.03 -4.47
CA THR A 118 5.17 -32.68 -3.61
C THR A 118 5.48 -32.36 -2.15
N PRO A 119 5.20 -31.12 -1.67
CA PRO A 119 5.59 -30.71 -0.32
C PRO A 119 4.82 -31.46 0.79
N TRP A 120 3.79 -32.22 0.41
CA TRP A 120 3.05 -33.15 1.28
C TRP A 120 3.61 -34.58 1.30
N ALA A 121 4.65 -34.89 0.53
CA ALA A 121 5.34 -36.18 0.61
C ALA A 121 5.93 -36.40 2.02
N ASP A 122 6.24 -37.66 2.35
CA ASP A 122 6.80 -38.07 3.64
C ASP A 122 5.99 -37.57 4.85
N GLY A 123 4.65 -37.66 4.75
CA GLY A 123 3.74 -37.19 5.79
C GLY A 123 3.74 -35.67 5.96
N ALA A 124 3.94 -34.92 4.87
CA ALA A 124 4.01 -33.46 4.84
C ALA A 124 5.11 -32.86 5.74
N ALA A 125 6.25 -33.55 5.85
CA ALA A 125 7.40 -33.08 6.63
C ALA A 125 7.87 -31.69 6.18
N ALA A 126 8.03 -31.45 4.88
CA ALA A 126 8.48 -30.17 4.35
C ALA A 126 7.54 -29.00 4.72
N LEU A 127 6.23 -29.19 4.61
CA LEU A 127 5.23 -28.19 5.01
C LEU A 127 5.23 -27.96 6.53
N THR A 128 5.40 -29.03 7.31
CA THR A 128 5.44 -28.97 8.78
C THR A 128 6.69 -28.25 9.28
N ASP A 129 7.84 -28.54 8.69
CA ASP A 129 9.11 -27.89 9.04
C ASP A 129 9.12 -26.43 8.61
N ALA A 130 8.63 -26.13 7.40
CA ALA A 130 8.43 -24.75 6.94
C ALA A 130 7.51 -23.97 7.88
N ARG A 131 6.43 -24.59 8.40
CA ARG A 131 5.55 -23.95 9.38
C ARG A 131 6.23 -23.70 10.72
N LYS A 132 7.10 -24.62 11.17
CA LYS A 132 7.82 -24.53 12.44
C LYS A 132 9.03 -23.59 12.40
N SER A 133 9.51 -23.20 11.22
CA SER A 133 10.69 -22.33 11.06
C SER A 133 10.54 -20.97 11.75
N GLY A 134 9.30 -20.50 11.92
CA GLY A 134 8.99 -19.16 12.45
C GLY A 134 9.35 -18.02 11.50
N THR A 135 9.80 -18.31 10.27
CA THR A 135 10.09 -17.29 9.25
C THR A 135 8.81 -16.87 8.54
N ALA A 136 8.59 -15.57 8.33
CA ALA A 136 7.40 -15.02 7.68
C ALA A 136 7.15 -15.65 6.30
N TYR A 137 8.22 -15.75 5.50
CA TYR A 137 8.27 -16.48 4.24
C TYR A 137 9.19 -17.70 4.44
N ALA A 138 8.62 -18.90 4.52
CA ALA A 138 9.38 -20.14 4.65
C ALA A 138 9.50 -20.81 3.26
N PRO A 139 10.72 -21.00 2.72
CA PRO A 139 10.90 -21.57 1.40
C PRO A 139 10.44 -23.03 1.38
N ILE A 140 9.73 -23.42 0.33
CA ILE A 140 9.39 -24.80 -0.02
C ILE A 140 9.68 -25.01 -1.51
N CYS A 141 9.68 -26.27 -1.97
CA CYS A 141 9.93 -26.59 -3.39
C CYS A 141 11.24 -25.96 -3.89
N ASP A 142 12.32 -26.16 -3.13
CA ASP A 142 13.65 -25.59 -3.41
C ASP A 142 13.68 -24.06 -3.58
N GLY A 143 12.76 -23.36 -2.89
CA GLY A 143 12.63 -21.91 -2.94
C GLY A 143 11.79 -21.39 -4.11
N GLY A 144 11.21 -22.28 -4.93
CA GLY A 144 10.27 -21.90 -5.99
C GLY A 144 8.95 -21.33 -5.44
N LEU A 145 8.56 -21.70 -4.22
CA LEU A 145 7.39 -21.16 -3.51
C LEU A 145 7.73 -20.82 -2.07
N PHE A 146 6.89 -19.98 -1.46
CA PHE A 146 6.93 -19.73 -0.02
C PHE A 146 5.66 -20.20 0.66
N LEU A 147 5.81 -20.87 1.80
CA LEU A 147 4.76 -20.96 2.81
C LEU A 147 4.75 -19.65 3.61
N ARG A 148 3.59 -18.99 3.69
CA ARG A 148 3.41 -17.78 4.50
C ARG A 148 3.03 -18.18 5.92
N ASN A 149 3.91 -17.89 6.87
CA ASN A 149 3.68 -18.17 8.29
C ASN A 149 3.16 -16.95 9.02
N ARG A 150 2.17 -17.16 9.88
CA ARG A 150 1.73 -16.10 10.80
C ARG A 150 2.88 -15.75 11.74
N VAL A 151 3.23 -14.47 11.76
CA VAL A 151 4.23 -13.89 12.65
C VAL A 151 3.64 -12.66 13.32
N THR A 152 4.21 -12.27 14.47
CA THR A 152 3.85 -11.01 15.11
C THR A 152 4.55 -9.87 14.39
N GLY A 153 3.78 -8.93 13.84
CA GLY A 153 4.31 -7.72 13.25
C GLY A 153 4.99 -6.83 14.31
N ALA A 154 6.03 -6.12 13.91
CA ALA A 154 6.60 -5.08 14.76
C ALA A 154 5.54 -4.01 15.06
N ARG A 155 5.60 -3.48 16.29
CA ARG A 155 4.80 -2.35 16.77
C ARG A 155 5.76 -1.38 17.44
N THR A 156 5.49 -0.07 17.37
CA THR A 156 6.23 0.88 18.21
C THR A 156 5.77 0.75 19.67
N SER A 157 6.61 1.14 20.62
CA SER A 157 6.30 1.09 22.06
C SER A 157 5.05 1.92 22.38
N ILE A 158 4.87 3.04 21.67
CA ILE A 158 3.71 3.95 21.81
C ILE A 158 2.43 3.29 21.26
N GLU A 159 2.52 2.64 20.09
CA GLU A 159 1.39 1.93 19.50
C GLU A 159 0.93 0.76 20.38
N THR A 160 1.87 0.02 20.96
CA THR A 160 1.57 -1.12 21.85
C THR A 160 0.81 -0.70 23.10
N ALA A 161 1.24 0.39 23.76
CA ALA A 161 0.54 0.93 24.92
C ALA A 161 -0.85 1.48 24.56
N THR A 162 -0.98 2.12 23.40
CA THR A 162 -2.25 2.69 22.94
C THR A 162 -3.27 1.62 22.54
N ASP A 163 -2.86 0.61 21.76
CA ASP A 163 -3.72 -0.48 21.31
C ASP A 163 -4.14 -1.36 22.51
N PHE A 164 -3.22 -1.68 23.44
CA PHE A 164 -3.56 -2.47 24.64
C PHE A 164 -4.62 -1.78 25.52
N LEU A 165 -4.44 -0.49 25.80
CA LEU A 165 -5.38 0.28 26.63
C LEU A 165 -6.75 0.43 25.95
N ARG A 166 -6.77 0.47 24.61
CA ARG A 166 -8.00 0.64 23.83
C ARG A 166 -8.77 -0.67 23.64
N ASP A 167 -8.08 -1.79 23.47
CA ASP A 167 -8.70 -3.10 23.26
C ASP A 167 -9.19 -3.75 24.57
N ASN A 168 -8.64 -3.35 25.72
CA ASN A 168 -8.88 -4.02 27.00
C ASN A 168 -9.52 -3.15 28.10
N VAL A 169 -9.68 -1.84 27.91
CA VAL A 169 -10.25 -0.93 28.93
C VAL A 169 -11.46 -0.18 28.41
N TRP A 170 -12.63 -0.42 29.02
CA TRP A 170 -13.87 0.28 28.72
C TRP A 170 -13.76 1.75 29.17
N GLY A 171 -13.75 2.70 28.22
CA GLY A 171 -13.50 4.13 28.48
C GLY A 171 -12.08 4.64 28.21
N GLY A 172 -11.25 3.85 27.48
CA GLY A 172 -9.84 4.14 27.20
C GLY A 172 -9.51 5.46 26.45
N GLU A 173 -10.50 6.19 25.92
CA GLU A 173 -10.27 7.49 25.25
C GLU A 173 -9.67 8.56 26.18
N THR A 174 -9.90 8.46 27.49
CA THR A 174 -9.49 9.47 28.47
C THR A 174 -8.03 9.33 28.91
N ILE A 175 -7.45 8.11 28.85
CA ILE A 175 -6.07 7.82 29.30
C ILE A 175 -5.06 8.02 28.16
N VAL A 176 -5.49 7.90 26.90
CA VAL A 176 -4.67 8.23 25.71
C VAL A 176 -4.18 9.69 25.76
N ARG A 177 -4.95 10.61 26.36
CA ARG A 177 -4.54 12.02 26.56
C ARG A 177 -3.23 12.19 27.32
N PHE A 178 -2.96 11.34 28.32
CA PHE A 178 -1.77 11.49 29.18
C PHE A 178 -0.45 11.16 28.46
N VAL A 179 -0.45 10.18 27.55
CA VAL A 179 0.72 9.87 26.68
C VAL A 179 0.86 10.92 25.56
N ARG A 180 -0.26 11.51 25.14
CA ARG A 180 -0.39 12.58 24.12
C ARG A 180 0.32 13.88 24.47
N ASP A 181 0.11 14.35 25.70
CA ASP A 181 0.53 15.68 26.15
C ASP A 181 2.05 15.88 26.24
N ASN A 182 2.83 14.80 26.30
CA ASN A 182 4.30 14.84 26.42
C ASN A 182 5.07 14.48 25.13
N PHE A 183 4.41 14.07 24.03
CA PHE A 183 5.09 13.62 22.81
C PHE A 183 4.65 14.30 21.49
N TYR A 184 3.42 14.84 21.39
CA TYR A 184 2.82 15.19 20.10
C TYR A 184 2.39 16.66 19.91
N LYS A 185 2.73 17.59 20.83
CA LYS A 185 2.46 19.02 20.63
C LYS A 185 3.62 19.67 19.88
N ASP A 186 3.35 20.12 18.65
CA ASP A 186 4.24 20.90 17.78
C ASP A 186 5.66 20.33 17.54
N SER A 187 5.99 19.12 18.01
CA SER A 187 7.36 18.57 18.00
C SER A 187 7.82 18.05 16.64
N GLN A 188 6.90 17.97 15.67
CA GLN A 188 7.15 17.56 14.28
C GLN A 188 6.95 18.73 13.31
N LEU A 189 6.52 19.89 13.79
CA LEU A 189 6.46 21.10 12.97
C LEU A 189 7.90 21.47 12.60
N GLU A 190 8.17 21.43 11.31
CA GLU A 190 9.43 21.89 10.77
C GLU A 190 9.25 23.29 10.20
N THR A 191 10.07 24.23 10.67
CA THR A 191 10.18 25.56 10.07
C THR A 191 11.61 25.78 9.66
N SER A 192 11.82 26.02 8.37
CA SER A 192 13.14 26.29 7.83
C SER A 192 13.43 27.77 7.71
N ASP A 193 14.68 28.13 7.94
CA ASP A 193 15.19 29.49 7.77
C ASP A 193 15.46 29.77 6.28
N ALA A 194 15.18 31.00 5.86
CA ALA A 194 15.57 31.48 4.54
C ALA A 194 17.09 31.75 4.53
N LEU A 195 17.79 31.13 3.59
CA LEU A 195 19.25 31.21 3.47
C LEU A 195 19.71 32.03 2.26
N GLY A 196 18.77 32.54 1.44
CA GLY A 196 19.03 33.34 0.24
C GLY A 196 18.00 33.08 -0.87
N THR A 197 18.28 33.65 -2.06
CA THR A 197 17.54 33.46 -3.32
C THR A 197 18.49 32.95 -4.40
N GLY A 198 17.98 32.25 -5.43
CA GLY A 198 18.83 31.81 -6.55
C GLY A 198 19.70 30.60 -6.23
N GLY A 199 19.08 29.50 -5.81
CA GLY A 199 19.79 28.22 -5.62
C GLY A 199 19.97 27.49 -6.95
N VAL A 200 21.10 26.78 -7.11
CA VAL A 200 21.31 25.87 -8.24
C VAL A 200 20.41 24.64 -8.03
N GLY A 201 19.15 24.75 -8.42
CA GLY A 201 18.22 23.63 -8.56
C GLY A 201 18.36 23.02 -9.94
N GLY A 202 18.12 21.71 -10.08
CA GLY A 202 18.07 21.07 -11.39
C GLY A 202 16.79 21.47 -12.11
N VAL A 203 16.77 22.64 -12.74
CA VAL A 203 15.55 23.26 -13.34
C VAL A 203 14.84 22.35 -14.37
N ASP A 204 15.51 21.31 -14.87
CA ASP A 204 14.96 20.34 -15.83
C ASP A 204 14.92 18.88 -15.33
N ALA A 205 15.06 18.64 -14.02
CA ALA A 205 15.15 17.29 -13.48
C ALA A 205 13.83 16.81 -12.84
N GLY A 206 13.02 16.05 -13.59
CA GLY A 206 11.84 15.33 -13.05
C GLY A 206 10.49 15.98 -13.36
N PRO A 207 9.51 15.95 -12.42
CA PRO A 207 8.20 16.58 -12.61
C PRO A 207 8.29 18.11 -12.76
N ASN A 208 7.17 18.76 -13.09
CA ASN A 208 7.10 20.22 -13.09
C ASN A 208 7.39 20.78 -11.68
N PRO A 209 8.21 21.85 -11.55
CA PRO A 209 8.40 22.53 -10.28
C PRO A 209 7.08 23.03 -9.68
N MET A 210 7.07 23.24 -8.36
CA MET A 210 5.92 23.83 -7.67
C MET A 210 5.63 25.22 -8.23
N GLN A 211 4.36 25.48 -8.55
CA GLN A 211 3.89 26.80 -8.99
C GLN A 211 3.98 27.81 -7.85
N GLY A 212 4.99 28.69 -7.91
CA GLY A 212 5.19 29.80 -6.98
C GLY A 212 4.98 31.18 -7.61
N ASN A 213 5.09 32.24 -6.80
CA ASN A 213 4.84 33.64 -7.23
C ASN A 213 5.93 34.25 -8.15
N GLY A 214 7.02 33.53 -8.40
CA GLY A 214 8.13 33.96 -9.26
C GLY A 214 8.68 32.76 -10.03
N ALA A 215 9.68 33.03 -10.89
CA ALA A 215 10.35 31.97 -11.64
C ALA A 215 10.91 30.91 -10.68
N PRO A 216 10.88 29.61 -11.04
CA PRO A 216 11.32 28.54 -10.16
C PRO A 216 12.74 28.74 -9.60
N GLU A 217 13.66 29.28 -10.39
CA GLU A 217 15.05 29.57 -10.03
C GLU A 217 15.20 30.72 -9.02
N ASP A 218 14.25 31.66 -9.00
CA ASP A 218 14.25 32.82 -8.12
C ASP A 218 13.64 32.53 -6.74
N GLN A 219 13.12 31.31 -6.55
CA GLN A 219 12.53 30.89 -5.28
C GLN A 219 13.55 30.89 -4.14
N THR A 220 13.05 30.99 -2.92
CA THR A 220 13.87 31.05 -1.70
C THR A 220 14.59 29.72 -1.47
N VAL A 221 15.87 29.80 -1.10
CA VAL A 221 16.64 28.65 -0.61
C VAL A 221 16.42 28.52 0.90
N ILE A 222 16.05 27.33 1.35
CA ILE A 222 15.79 27.02 2.77
C ILE A 222 16.74 25.96 3.31
N SER A 223 16.92 25.94 4.64
CA SER A 223 17.49 24.77 5.33
C SER A 223 16.52 23.58 5.28
N THR A 224 17.04 22.35 5.24
CA THR A 224 16.20 21.14 5.21
C THR A 224 16.74 20.05 6.13
N LEU A 225 15.81 19.29 6.72
CA LEU A 225 16.08 18.02 7.40
C LEU A 225 15.93 16.81 6.46
N LEU A 226 15.84 17.02 5.14
CA LEU A 226 15.81 15.92 4.20
C LEU A 226 17.14 15.14 4.27
N ASP A 227 17.06 13.82 4.49
CA ASP A 227 18.22 12.96 4.76
C ASP A 227 18.65 12.12 3.54
N PHE A 228 18.26 12.55 2.33
CA PHE A 228 18.69 11.93 1.08
C PHE A 228 19.94 12.59 0.50
N GLY A 229 20.78 11.78 -0.13
CA GLY A 229 21.81 12.28 -1.03
C GLY A 229 21.16 12.90 -2.27
N LEU A 230 21.43 14.18 -2.56
CA LEU A 230 20.85 14.89 -3.71
C LEU A 230 21.92 15.37 -4.69
N LYS A 231 21.63 15.25 -5.99
CA LYS A 231 22.48 15.83 -7.05
C LYS A 231 22.12 17.30 -7.26
N GLY A 232 23.15 18.15 -7.26
CA GLY A 232 23.00 19.59 -7.53
C GLY A 232 22.61 20.44 -6.33
N ALA A 233 22.28 19.86 -5.18
CA ALA A 233 22.02 20.59 -3.93
C ALA A 233 23.27 20.61 -3.03
N GLN A 234 23.47 21.71 -2.29
CA GLN A 234 24.36 21.69 -1.13
C GLN A 234 23.69 20.91 0.01
N PRO A 235 24.45 20.14 0.82
CA PRO A 235 23.88 19.41 1.95
C PRO A 235 23.02 20.28 2.85
N GLY A 236 21.80 19.82 3.15
CA GLY A 236 20.85 20.52 4.02
C GLY A 236 20.25 21.81 3.44
N ARG A 237 20.37 22.06 2.13
CA ARG A 237 19.83 23.26 1.47
C ARG A 237 19.07 22.89 0.20
N MET A 238 17.85 23.39 0.07
CA MET A 238 17.04 23.21 -1.14
C MET A 238 16.31 24.49 -1.51
N THR A 239 16.20 24.75 -2.81
CA THR A 239 15.31 25.80 -3.33
C THR A 239 13.86 25.34 -3.22
N ILE A 240 12.98 26.17 -2.64
CA ILE A 240 11.56 25.83 -2.47
C ILE A 240 10.92 25.48 -3.82
N GLY A 241 10.25 24.32 -3.87
CA GLY A 241 9.47 23.90 -5.02
C GLY A 241 10.27 23.26 -6.16
N GLN A 242 11.59 23.25 -6.08
CA GLN A 242 12.48 22.69 -7.09
C GLN A 242 12.73 21.20 -6.87
N TRP A 243 12.81 20.46 -7.97
CA TRP A 243 13.13 19.03 -7.95
C TRP A 243 14.64 18.78 -8.06
N TYR A 244 15.11 17.83 -7.27
CA TYR A 244 16.50 17.39 -7.24
C TYR A 244 16.55 15.87 -7.43
N PRO A 245 17.35 15.35 -8.38
CA PRO A 245 17.58 13.91 -8.47
C PRO A 245 18.18 13.36 -7.18
N VAL A 246 17.65 12.23 -6.72
CA VAL A 246 18.25 11.47 -5.62
C VAL A 246 19.49 10.75 -6.14
N ASP A 247 20.59 10.83 -5.39
CA ASP A 247 21.83 10.17 -5.77
C ASP A 247 21.68 8.64 -5.72
N GLY A 248 22.29 7.95 -6.70
CA GLY A 248 22.19 6.50 -6.85
C GLY A 248 20.83 5.93 -7.29
N LEU A 249 19.78 6.76 -7.45
CA LEU A 249 18.44 6.32 -7.88
C LEU A 249 17.92 7.14 -9.08
N GLU A 250 18.09 6.58 -10.28
CA GLU A 250 17.58 7.16 -11.52
C GLU A 250 16.04 7.27 -11.52
N GLY A 251 15.50 8.43 -11.92
CA GLY A 251 14.05 8.64 -11.97
C GLY A 251 13.39 8.82 -10.59
N VAL A 252 14.17 9.01 -9.53
CA VAL A 252 13.70 9.42 -8.21
C VAL A 252 14.15 10.84 -7.94
N PHE A 253 13.21 11.68 -7.51
CA PHE A 253 13.45 13.10 -7.27
C PHE A 253 12.89 13.51 -5.91
N ALA A 254 13.53 14.48 -5.27
CA ALA A 254 13.05 15.07 -4.03
C ALA A 254 12.85 16.58 -4.19
N SER A 255 11.87 17.13 -3.48
CA SER A 255 11.62 18.57 -3.39
C SER A 255 11.25 18.95 -1.96
N ALA A 256 11.56 20.18 -1.56
CA ALA A 256 11.10 20.79 -0.31
C ALA A 256 10.13 21.93 -0.62
N PHE A 257 9.11 22.13 0.22
CA PHE A 257 8.14 23.21 0.03
C PHE A 257 7.78 23.92 1.32
N GLN A 258 7.27 25.14 1.18
CA GLN A 258 6.47 25.84 2.18
C GLN A 258 5.20 26.37 1.51
N PRO A 259 3.98 26.08 2.03
CA PRO A 259 2.75 26.46 1.35
C PRO A 259 2.57 27.97 1.10
N ARG A 260 3.21 28.85 1.90
CA ARG A 260 3.22 30.30 1.65
C ARG A 260 3.87 30.73 0.34
N ALA A 261 4.71 29.88 -0.25
CA ALA A 261 5.39 30.18 -1.51
C ALA A 261 4.55 29.81 -2.74
N ILE A 262 3.42 29.13 -2.56
CA ILE A 262 2.50 28.75 -3.63
C ILE A 262 1.93 30.01 -4.30
N SER A 263 1.79 29.97 -5.62
CA SER A 263 1.27 31.09 -6.38
C SER A 263 -0.18 31.44 -6.04
N ASP A 264 -0.52 32.73 -6.12
CA ASP A 264 -1.89 33.21 -5.92
C ASP A 264 -2.90 32.58 -6.91
N GLY A 265 -2.42 32.21 -8.11
CA GLY A 265 -3.24 31.53 -9.13
C GLY A 265 -3.77 30.17 -8.67
N VAL A 266 -2.99 29.42 -7.89
CA VAL A 266 -3.46 28.14 -7.30
C VAL A 266 -4.56 28.41 -6.26
N PHE A 267 -4.42 29.47 -5.45
CA PHE A 267 -5.43 29.84 -4.45
C PHE A 267 -6.72 30.43 -5.06
N ALA A 268 -6.65 30.98 -6.26
CA ALA A 268 -7.81 31.51 -6.98
C ALA A 268 -8.83 30.43 -7.37
N THR A 269 -8.39 29.16 -7.47
CA THR A 269 -9.31 28.03 -7.70
C THR A 269 -10.16 27.78 -6.45
N PRO A 270 -11.50 27.80 -6.48
CA PRO A 270 -12.33 27.53 -5.29
C PRO A 270 -12.17 26.11 -4.72
N GLY A 271 -12.73 25.85 -3.54
CA GLY A 271 -12.85 24.48 -2.99
C GLY A 271 -11.87 24.10 -1.88
N ALA A 272 -11.03 25.02 -1.40
CA ALA A 272 -10.20 24.80 -0.20
C ALA A 272 -10.22 26.03 0.72
N ASN A 273 -10.01 25.80 2.02
CA ASN A 273 -9.91 26.86 3.01
C ASN A 273 -8.61 27.65 2.85
N ARG A 274 -8.58 28.87 3.42
CA ARG A 274 -7.35 29.68 3.50
C ARG A 274 -6.35 29.02 4.44
N LEU A 275 -5.07 29.21 4.15
CA LEU A 275 -3.99 28.75 5.01
C LEU A 275 -3.89 29.61 6.26
N ASP A 276 -3.66 28.98 7.41
CA ASP A 276 -3.29 29.71 8.62
C ASP A 276 -1.78 30.07 8.67
N GLY A 277 -1.39 30.87 9.66
CA GLY A 277 0.00 31.31 9.82
C GLY A 277 1.00 30.19 10.16
N VAL A 278 0.54 29.03 10.61
CA VAL A 278 1.39 27.89 10.98
C VAL A 278 1.62 27.02 9.76
N GLU A 279 0.55 26.50 9.15
CA GLU A 279 0.66 25.59 8.00
C GLU A 279 1.24 26.30 6.77
N SER A 280 1.04 27.62 6.64
CA SER A 280 1.67 28.40 5.56
C SER A 280 3.21 28.40 5.65
N ARG A 281 3.79 28.35 6.85
CA ARG A 281 5.25 28.37 7.07
C ARG A 281 5.87 26.98 7.24
N ALA A 282 5.06 25.95 7.39
CA ALA A 282 5.51 24.59 7.61
C ALA A 282 6.34 24.09 6.41
N THR A 283 7.51 23.54 6.69
CA THR A 283 8.35 22.88 5.70
C THR A 283 7.88 21.44 5.51
N GLY A 284 7.60 21.06 4.28
CA GLY A 284 7.32 19.66 3.91
C GLY A 284 8.21 19.18 2.77
N TYR A 285 8.12 17.90 2.46
CA TYR A 285 8.93 17.24 1.45
C TYR A 285 8.07 16.45 0.48
N MET A 286 8.50 16.39 -0.77
CA MET A 286 7.92 15.55 -1.82
C MET A 286 8.98 14.59 -2.36
N VAL A 287 8.58 13.37 -2.69
CA VAL A 287 9.41 12.37 -3.37
C VAL A 287 8.67 11.86 -4.59
N ALA A 288 9.22 12.07 -5.78
CA ALA A 288 8.63 11.65 -7.04
C ALA A 288 9.34 10.41 -7.58
N PHE A 289 8.55 9.48 -8.12
CA PHE A 289 9.01 8.26 -8.78
C PHE A 289 8.49 8.22 -10.21
N ASP A 290 9.38 8.11 -11.19
CA ASP A 290 9.00 7.93 -12.60
C ASP A 290 8.39 6.54 -12.83
N LEU A 291 7.10 6.50 -13.14
CA LEU A 291 6.37 5.26 -13.39
C LEU A 291 6.70 4.62 -14.74
N GLY A 292 7.53 5.26 -15.57
CA GLY A 292 8.19 4.64 -16.71
C GLY A 292 9.30 3.68 -16.29
N LEU A 293 9.98 3.95 -15.18
CA LEU A 293 11.11 3.17 -14.67
C LEU A 293 10.73 2.28 -13.48
N TYR A 294 9.68 2.63 -12.75
CA TYR A 294 9.28 1.97 -11.53
C TYR A 294 7.91 1.31 -11.61
N ASP A 295 7.81 0.15 -10.97
CA ASP A 295 6.58 -0.53 -10.63
C ASP A 295 6.29 -0.35 -9.14
N ILE A 296 5.05 -0.59 -8.75
CA ILE A 296 4.58 -0.46 -7.36
C ILE A 296 3.84 -1.72 -6.94
N GLY A 297 4.00 -2.10 -5.68
CA GLY A 297 3.18 -3.10 -5.03
C GLY A 297 2.70 -2.65 -3.66
N TYR A 298 1.83 -3.46 -3.08
CA TYR A 298 1.19 -3.22 -1.78
C TYR A 298 1.23 -4.52 -0.97
N ALA A 299 1.44 -4.41 0.33
CA ALA A 299 1.38 -5.53 1.26
C ALA A 299 0.60 -5.13 2.52
N VAL A 300 -0.39 -5.95 2.91
CA VAL A 300 -1.21 -5.71 4.10
C VAL A 300 -0.43 -6.12 5.33
N GLY A 301 -0.50 -5.29 6.38
CA GLY A 301 0.14 -5.54 7.68
C GLY A 301 -0.33 -6.83 8.34
N THR A 302 0.42 -7.31 9.34
CA THR A 302 -0.02 -8.49 10.11
C THR A 302 -1.35 -8.25 10.83
N ASP A 303 -1.61 -6.99 11.22
CA ASP A 303 -2.79 -6.59 11.99
C ASP A 303 -3.64 -5.52 11.29
N HIS A 304 -3.00 -4.65 10.49
CA HIS A 304 -3.63 -3.45 9.94
C HIS A 304 -3.44 -3.30 8.42
N PRO A 305 -4.48 -2.81 7.72
CA PRO A 305 -5.85 -2.57 8.19
C PRO A 305 -6.58 -3.88 8.58
N ALA A 306 -7.25 -3.87 9.74
CA ALA A 306 -8.05 -5.01 10.20
C ALA A 306 -9.28 -5.25 9.29
N LEU A 307 -9.95 -6.40 9.40
CA LEU A 307 -11.10 -6.73 8.53
C LEU A 307 -12.47 -6.50 9.18
N GLY A 308 -12.52 -6.42 10.52
CA GLY A 308 -13.76 -6.24 11.26
C GLY A 308 -14.38 -4.84 11.14
N TRP A 309 -15.47 -4.62 11.87
CA TRP A 309 -16.14 -3.33 11.92
C TRP A 309 -15.28 -2.22 12.55
N SER A 310 -15.17 -1.09 11.86
CA SER A 310 -14.92 0.18 12.54
C SER A 310 -16.06 0.52 13.50
N SER A 311 -15.73 1.16 14.63
CA SER A 311 -16.72 1.73 15.55
C SER A 311 -17.37 3.02 15.04
N ARG A 312 -16.89 3.62 13.95
CA ARG A 312 -17.34 4.92 13.44
C ARG A 312 -18.76 4.92 12.84
N PRO A 313 -19.14 4.00 11.93
CA PRO A 313 -20.47 4.04 11.32
C PRO A 313 -21.57 3.76 12.35
N PRO A 314 -22.79 4.29 12.21
CA PRO A 314 -23.89 3.98 13.12
C PRO A 314 -24.16 2.48 13.28
N SER A 315 -24.69 2.05 14.42
CA SER A 315 -25.06 0.63 14.61
C SER A 315 -26.17 0.18 13.65
N SER A 316 -27.03 1.10 13.20
CA SER A 316 -28.12 0.82 12.26
C SER A 316 -27.66 0.34 10.88
N VAL A 317 -26.41 0.64 10.48
CA VAL A 317 -25.84 0.18 9.21
C VAL A 317 -25.04 -1.12 9.34
N ARG A 318 -25.04 -1.74 10.52
CA ARG A 318 -24.30 -2.98 10.80
C ARG A 318 -25.30 -4.13 10.94
N PRO A 319 -25.53 -4.94 9.89
CA PRO A 319 -26.44 -6.06 9.96
C PRO A 319 -26.10 -6.99 11.12
N ARG A 320 -27.12 -7.43 11.85
CA ARG A 320 -26.94 -8.29 13.02
C ARG A 320 -26.28 -9.61 12.59
N GLY A 321 -25.24 -10.01 13.31
CA GLY A 321 -24.52 -11.26 13.06
C GLY A 321 -23.48 -11.18 11.94
N LEU A 322 -23.30 -10.03 11.29
CA LEU A 322 -22.26 -9.84 10.28
C LEU A 322 -20.91 -9.58 10.97
N PRO A 323 -19.85 -10.41 10.75
CA PRO A 323 -18.57 -10.27 11.45
C PRO A 323 -17.83 -8.95 11.18
N GLY A 324 -17.97 -8.41 9.97
CA GLY A 324 -17.37 -7.16 9.50
C GLY A 324 -18.13 -6.64 8.28
N PRO A 325 -17.77 -5.47 7.72
CA PRO A 325 -18.49 -4.86 6.60
C PRO A 325 -18.57 -5.77 5.38
N ASP A 326 -17.54 -6.58 5.13
CA ASP A 326 -17.50 -7.48 3.98
C ASP A 326 -18.00 -8.90 4.28
N GLY A 327 -18.52 -9.14 5.49
CA GLY A 327 -18.94 -10.47 5.96
C GLY A 327 -17.83 -11.27 6.67
N ILE A 328 -16.62 -10.71 6.76
CA ILE A 328 -15.46 -11.32 7.43
C ILE A 328 -14.89 -10.36 8.49
N SER A 329 -14.28 -10.91 9.54
CA SER A 329 -13.48 -10.16 10.52
C SER A 329 -12.03 -10.63 10.61
N THR A 330 -11.68 -11.64 9.83
CA THR A 330 -10.37 -12.31 9.83
C THR A 330 -9.99 -12.71 8.41
N ALA A 331 -8.70 -12.66 8.10
CA ALA A 331 -8.16 -13.12 6.83
C ALA A 331 -7.98 -14.64 6.79
N GLN A 332 -8.27 -15.35 7.88
CA GLN A 332 -8.02 -16.79 7.97
C GLN A 332 -8.73 -17.57 6.87
N PRO A 333 -8.04 -18.56 6.26
CA PRO A 333 -6.70 -19.07 6.61
C PRO A 333 -5.51 -18.31 6.00
N LEU A 334 -5.76 -17.23 5.26
CA LEU A 334 -4.70 -16.42 4.67
C LEU A 334 -3.91 -15.66 5.74
N VAL A 335 -2.69 -15.31 5.34
CA VAL A 335 -1.68 -14.69 6.20
C VAL A 335 -1.19 -13.41 5.54
N THR A 336 -1.45 -12.28 6.18
CA THR A 336 -0.90 -10.97 5.84
C THR A 336 0.37 -10.72 6.66
N LEU A 337 1.37 -10.05 6.09
CA LEU A 337 2.73 -10.02 6.65
C LEU A 337 3.29 -8.62 6.88
N GLY A 338 2.75 -7.58 6.25
CA GLY A 338 3.32 -6.23 6.30
C GLY A 338 4.77 -6.21 5.87
N MET A 339 5.12 -7.02 4.87
CA MET A 339 6.51 -7.29 4.49
C MET A 339 6.58 -7.64 3.02
N VAL A 340 7.57 -7.08 2.34
CA VAL A 340 7.89 -7.42 0.95
C VAL A 340 8.47 -8.83 0.90
N ASN A 341 8.02 -9.64 -0.07
CA ASN A 341 8.60 -10.96 -0.32
C ASN A 341 10.12 -10.87 -0.55
N PRO A 342 10.94 -11.77 0.02
CA PRO A 342 12.41 -11.76 -0.14
C PRO A 342 12.94 -11.65 -1.58
N VAL A 343 12.27 -12.27 -2.56
CA VAL A 343 12.66 -12.20 -3.98
C VAL A 343 12.49 -10.79 -4.52
N ILE A 344 11.38 -10.13 -4.18
CA ILE A 344 11.05 -8.76 -4.60
C ILE A 344 11.83 -7.73 -3.78
N ALA A 345 12.07 -7.98 -2.49
CA ALA A 345 12.82 -7.11 -1.59
C ALA A 345 14.24 -6.82 -2.12
N SER A 346 14.85 -7.80 -2.78
CA SER A 346 16.13 -7.66 -3.48
C SER A 346 16.07 -6.69 -4.67
N ARG A 347 14.91 -6.16 -5.05
CA ARG A 347 14.71 -5.18 -6.14
C ARG A 347 13.97 -3.93 -5.69
N ALA A 348 13.53 -3.90 -4.43
CA ALA A 348 12.88 -2.74 -3.86
C ALA A 348 13.84 -1.55 -3.81
N VAL A 349 13.36 -0.38 -4.24
CA VAL A 349 14.07 0.90 -4.18
C VAL A 349 13.48 1.85 -3.15
N ALA A 350 12.22 1.62 -2.76
CA ALA A 350 11.56 2.41 -1.73
C ALA A 350 10.46 1.62 -1.04
N THR A 351 10.18 1.98 0.21
CA THR A 351 8.92 1.66 0.88
C THR A 351 8.34 2.90 1.54
N PHE A 352 7.02 2.97 1.62
CA PHE A 352 6.32 3.95 2.44
C PHE A 352 5.04 3.37 3.03
N THR A 353 4.60 3.92 4.16
CA THR A 353 3.42 3.42 4.87
C THR A 353 2.17 3.59 4.03
N GLY A 354 1.28 2.59 4.07
CA GLY A 354 0.08 2.52 3.27
C GLY A 354 -1.00 3.50 3.72
N GLY A 355 -1.97 3.03 4.49
CA GLY A 355 -3.14 3.83 4.81
C GLY A 355 -3.68 3.64 6.21
N PHE A 356 -4.88 4.17 6.41
CA PHE A 356 -5.54 4.17 7.71
C PHE A 356 -5.82 2.75 8.23
N LYS A 357 -5.64 2.55 9.54
CA LYS A 357 -6.23 1.43 10.27
C LYS A 357 -7.75 1.37 10.02
N ARG A 358 -8.33 0.17 10.02
CA ARG A 358 -9.79 -0.05 9.80
C ARG A 358 -10.68 0.83 10.68
N GLN A 359 -10.31 1.01 11.95
CA GLN A 359 -11.05 1.85 12.90
C GLN A 359 -11.21 3.30 12.43
N HIS A 360 -10.27 3.82 11.63
CA HIS A 360 -10.31 5.18 11.09
C HIS A 360 -10.72 5.20 9.61
N GLY A 361 -10.51 4.10 8.89
CA GLY A 361 -10.92 3.91 7.50
C GLY A 361 -12.40 3.57 7.32
N ALA A 362 -13.28 4.31 7.99
CA ALA A 362 -14.74 4.28 7.80
C ALA A 362 -15.35 5.61 8.26
N PHE A 363 -16.51 5.98 7.72
CA PHE A 363 -17.10 7.28 7.97
C PHE A 363 -17.90 7.31 9.27
N LYS A 364 -17.66 8.35 10.08
CA LYS A 364 -18.45 8.65 11.29
C LYS A 364 -19.62 9.59 10.98
N TYR A 365 -19.44 10.49 10.03
CA TYR A 365 -20.37 11.56 9.69
C TYR A 365 -20.56 11.65 8.19
N GLY A 366 -21.61 12.38 7.77
CA GLY A 366 -21.99 12.51 6.36
C GLY A 366 -22.79 11.32 5.84
N ASP A 367 -23.19 11.44 4.58
CA ASP A 367 -23.87 10.41 3.79
C ASP A 367 -23.14 9.06 3.76
N TYR A 368 -21.81 9.08 3.66
CA TYR A 368 -21.01 7.86 3.58
C TYR A 368 -21.00 7.04 4.88
N ALA A 369 -21.32 7.65 6.03
CA ALA A 369 -21.49 6.91 7.27
C ALA A 369 -22.75 6.01 7.25
N GLY A 370 -23.76 6.38 6.46
CA GLY A 370 -25.06 5.71 6.38
C GLY A 370 -25.19 4.68 5.25
N THR A 371 -24.23 4.63 4.34
CA THR A 371 -24.31 3.91 3.05
C THR A 371 -23.13 2.98 2.87
N HIS A 372 -23.28 1.96 2.02
CA HIS A 372 -22.25 0.94 1.77
C HIS A 372 -21.59 0.41 3.06
N LEU A 373 -22.43 0.12 4.06
CA LEU A 373 -22.03 -0.38 5.37
C LEU A 373 -21.02 0.54 6.10
N GLY A 374 -21.07 1.85 5.85
CA GLY A 374 -20.18 2.85 6.46
C GLY A 374 -18.93 3.18 5.64
N HIS A 375 -18.91 2.79 4.37
CA HIS A 375 -17.83 3.07 3.41
C HIS A 375 -16.44 2.73 3.98
N HIS A 376 -16.28 1.51 4.48
CA HIS A 376 -14.96 1.11 4.97
C HIS A 376 -13.96 1.03 3.80
N TYR A 377 -12.76 1.55 4.01
CA TYR A 377 -11.75 1.66 2.97
C TYR A 377 -11.30 0.27 2.53
N GLY A 378 -11.51 -0.04 1.24
CA GLY A 378 -11.19 -1.33 0.65
C GLY A 378 -9.71 -1.51 0.34
N PHE A 379 -9.31 -2.77 0.18
CA PHE A 379 -7.96 -3.13 -0.23
C PHE A 379 -7.85 -4.55 -0.77
N ILE A 380 -6.93 -4.71 -1.72
CA ILE A 380 -6.61 -5.93 -2.45
C ILE A 380 -5.10 -6.08 -2.44
N GLU A 381 -4.59 -7.25 -2.04
CA GLU A 381 -3.18 -7.62 -2.09
C GLU A 381 -3.03 -8.82 -3.02
N LYS A 382 -2.09 -8.76 -3.98
CA LYS A 382 -1.79 -9.89 -4.88
C LYS A 382 -3.03 -10.46 -5.60
N GLY A 383 -3.98 -9.59 -5.95
CA GLY A 383 -5.25 -9.95 -6.60
C GLY A 383 -6.31 -10.56 -5.68
N VAL A 384 -6.03 -10.65 -4.38
CA VAL A 384 -6.88 -11.25 -3.34
C VAL A 384 -7.65 -10.15 -2.62
N VAL A 385 -8.99 -10.19 -2.70
CA VAL A 385 -9.86 -9.19 -2.08
C VAL A 385 -9.97 -9.48 -0.59
N LEU A 386 -9.33 -8.64 0.23
CA LEU A 386 -9.40 -8.71 1.69
C LEU A 386 -10.44 -7.72 2.25
N SER A 387 -10.71 -6.64 1.51
CA SER A 387 -11.84 -5.76 1.76
C SER A 387 -12.33 -5.15 0.46
N LYS A 388 -13.66 -5.10 0.27
CA LYS A 388 -14.23 -4.64 -1.00
C LYS A 388 -13.94 -3.16 -1.22
N LEU A 389 -13.64 -2.81 -2.47
CA LEU A 389 -13.49 -1.43 -2.90
C LEU A 389 -14.87 -0.77 -2.93
N GLN A 390 -14.99 0.39 -2.28
CA GLN A 390 -16.22 1.17 -2.21
C GLN A 390 -16.21 2.28 -3.27
N PRO A 391 -17.36 2.63 -3.85
CA PRO A 391 -17.46 3.80 -4.73
C PRO A 391 -17.06 5.08 -3.98
N ASP A 392 -16.73 6.11 -4.74
CA ASP A 392 -16.44 7.47 -4.29
C ASP A 392 -15.18 7.64 -3.41
N LEU A 393 -14.42 6.57 -3.21
CA LEU A 393 -13.17 6.60 -2.46
C LEU A 393 -11.95 6.65 -3.38
N SER A 394 -10.98 7.49 -2.99
CA SER A 394 -9.67 7.56 -3.62
C SER A 394 -8.95 6.23 -3.55
N THR A 395 -8.58 5.70 -4.70
CA THR A 395 -8.00 4.37 -4.87
C THR A 395 -6.74 4.44 -5.70
N LEU A 396 -5.64 3.95 -5.15
CA LEU A 396 -4.41 3.65 -5.88
C LEU A 396 -4.41 2.16 -6.19
N TYR A 397 -4.27 1.79 -7.47
CA TYR A 397 -4.27 0.39 -7.90
C TYR A 397 -3.30 0.15 -9.05
N ARG A 398 -2.93 -1.12 -9.22
CA ARG A 398 -2.17 -1.62 -10.37
C ARG A 398 -2.91 -2.78 -11.04
N LEU A 399 -2.84 -2.81 -12.37
CA LEU A 399 -3.36 -3.89 -13.19
C LEU A 399 -2.26 -4.90 -13.60
N THR A 400 -2.67 -6.08 -14.04
CA THR A 400 -1.76 -7.15 -14.51
C THR A 400 -0.93 -6.77 -15.73
N ASP A 401 -1.34 -5.77 -16.50
CA ASP A 401 -0.55 -5.24 -17.62
C ASP A 401 0.55 -4.24 -17.19
N GLY A 402 0.62 -3.92 -15.89
CA GLY A 402 1.54 -2.93 -15.31
C GLY A 402 1.00 -1.50 -15.28
N THR A 403 -0.27 -1.28 -15.66
CA THR A 403 -0.92 0.03 -15.56
C THR A 403 -1.14 0.40 -14.09
N ILE A 404 -0.64 1.57 -13.69
CA ILE A 404 -0.80 2.13 -12.35
C ILE A 404 -1.73 3.35 -12.45
N VAL A 405 -2.75 3.40 -11.60
CA VAL A 405 -3.77 4.45 -11.61
C VAL A 405 -4.10 4.89 -10.20
N MET A 406 -4.30 6.20 -10.02
CA MET A 406 -4.96 6.77 -8.86
C MET A 406 -6.19 7.54 -9.32
N LYS A 407 -7.37 7.19 -8.80
CA LYS A 407 -8.64 7.86 -9.12
C LYS A 407 -9.68 7.66 -8.02
N THR A 408 -10.80 8.35 -8.13
CA THR A 408 -12.00 8.05 -7.35
C THR A 408 -12.65 6.79 -7.92
N TRP A 409 -12.80 5.75 -7.12
CA TRP A 409 -13.38 4.48 -7.55
C TRP A 409 -14.85 4.66 -7.92
N GLN A 410 -15.26 4.04 -9.02
CA GLN A 410 -16.64 3.99 -9.50
C GLN A 410 -17.14 2.55 -9.49
N GLU A 411 -18.44 2.35 -9.36
CA GLU A 411 -19.01 0.99 -9.40
C GLU A 411 -18.70 0.26 -10.71
N SER A 412 -18.66 0.97 -11.84
CA SER A 412 -18.26 0.43 -13.15
C SER A 412 -16.81 -0.07 -13.17
N ASP A 413 -15.94 0.45 -12.29
CA ASP A 413 -14.54 0.00 -12.20
C ASP A 413 -14.45 -1.42 -11.63
N ASN A 414 -15.53 -1.98 -11.05
CA ASN A 414 -15.56 -3.37 -10.60
C ASN A 414 -15.30 -4.38 -11.74
N ALA A 415 -15.49 -3.97 -13.01
CA ALA A 415 -15.10 -4.78 -14.17
C ALA A 415 -13.57 -5.02 -14.26
N LEU A 416 -12.76 -4.20 -13.57
CA LEU A 416 -11.31 -4.31 -13.51
C LEU A 416 -10.82 -5.31 -12.46
N LEU A 417 -11.68 -5.74 -11.51
CA LEU A 417 -11.30 -6.61 -10.39
C LEU A 417 -10.53 -7.89 -10.80
N PRO A 418 -10.82 -8.58 -11.91
CA PRO A 418 -10.02 -9.75 -12.33
C PRO A 418 -8.57 -9.42 -12.67
N LYS A 419 -8.30 -8.17 -13.05
CA LYS A 419 -6.99 -7.70 -13.51
C LYS A 419 -6.23 -6.90 -12.45
N ILE A 420 -6.82 -6.62 -11.29
CA ILE A 420 -6.16 -5.84 -10.25
C ILE A 420 -5.13 -6.72 -9.54
N THR A 421 -3.86 -6.30 -9.55
CA THR A 421 -2.79 -6.95 -8.76
C THR A 421 -2.74 -6.43 -7.33
N PHE A 422 -3.06 -5.14 -7.14
CA PHE A 422 -3.37 -4.58 -5.82
C PHE A 422 -4.25 -3.35 -5.96
N ALA A 423 -5.00 -3.03 -4.91
CA ALA A 423 -5.70 -1.76 -4.78
C ALA A 423 -5.75 -1.34 -3.31
N ARG A 424 -5.70 -0.05 -3.03
CA ARG A 424 -5.83 0.49 -1.67
C ARG A 424 -6.58 1.80 -1.70
N GLN A 425 -7.66 1.88 -0.92
CA GLN A 425 -8.46 3.10 -0.80
C GLN A 425 -8.04 3.93 0.42
N ASN A 426 -8.04 5.25 0.35
CA ASN A 426 -7.91 6.10 1.55
C ASN A 426 -8.81 7.34 1.45
N GLY A 427 -10.05 7.21 1.90
CA GLY A 427 -10.99 8.32 2.02
C GLY A 427 -11.35 8.97 0.71
N VAL A 428 -11.81 10.22 0.79
CA VAL A 428 -12.20 11.04 -0.36
C VAL A 428 -10.98 11.75 -0.98
N PRO A 429 -11.04 12.20 -2.23
CA PRO A 429 -9.93 12.90 -2.87
C PRO A 429 -9.52 14.20 -2.18
N LEU A 430 -8.22 14.49 -2.20
CA LEU A 430 -7.67 15.82 -1.91
C LEU A 430 -7.70 16.71 -3.15
N VAL A 431 -7.37 16.13 -4.32
CA VAL A 431 -7.38 16.80 -5.63
C VAL A 431 -8.02 15.85 -6.64
N VAL A 432 -8.84 16.40 -7.53
CA VAL A 432 -9.38 15.72 -8.71
C VAL A 432 -9.16 16.56 -9.95
N THR A 433 -9.20 15.93 -11.13
CA THR A 433 -9.28 16.67 -12.39
C THR A 433 -10.74 17.04 -12.64
N ASP A 434 -11.02 18.33 -12.80
CA ASP A 434 -12.34 18.79 -13.23
C ASP A 434 -12.60 18.31 -14.67
N PRO A 435 -13.62 17.48 -14.92
CA PRO A 435 -13.89 16.96 -16.25
C PRO A 435 -14.26 18.04 -17.28
N ALA A 436 -14.76 19.20 -16.84
CA ALA A 436 -15.16 20.28 -17.75
C ALA A 436 -13.96 21.09 -18.26
N THR A 437 -12.97 21.34 -17.39
CA THR A 437 -11.82 22.21 -17.68
C THR A 437 -10.51 21.45 -17.89
N GLY A 438 -10.45 20.18 -17.47
CA GLY A 438 -9.21 19.39 -17.42
C GLY A 438 -8.22 19.87 -16.36
N GLN A 439 -8.59 20.85 -15.52
CA GLN A 439 -7.70 21.44 -14.52
C GLN A 439 -7.82 20.71 -13.18
N PRO A 440 -6.73 20.64 -12.40
CA PRO A 440 -6.79 20.09 -11.06
C PRO A 440 -7.53 21.04 -10.12
N VAL A 441 -8.55 20.54 -9.41
CA VAL A 441 -9.31 21.27 -8.39
C VAL A 441 -9.31 20.50 -7.06
N PRO A 442 -9.47 21.17 -5.90
CA PRO A 442 -9.65 20.48 -4.63
C PRO A 442 -10.87 19.54 -4.68
N GLY A 443 -10.79 18.42 -3.97
CA GLY A 443 -11.94 17.53 -3.79
C GLY A 443 -13.12 18.24 -3.11
N ASP A 444 -14.34 17.85 -3.46
CA ASP A 444 -15.61 18.45 -2.99
C ASP A 444 -15.77 18.50 -1.46
N ARG A 445 -15.11 17.57 -0.76
CA ARG A 445 -15.16 17.40 0.69
C ARG A 445 -13.94 17.94 1.42
N VAL A 446 -12.96 18.54 0.73
CA VAL A 446 -11.72 19.07 1.34
C VAL A 446 -11.99 20.07 2.47
N THR A 447 -13.05 20.88 2.35
CA THR A 447 -13.44 21.86 3.38
C THR A 447 -14.38 21.31 4.44
N GLN A 448 -14.79 20.04 4.33
CA GLN A 448 -15.83 19.43 5.14
C GLN A 448 -15.24 18.41 6.11
N TRP A 449 -15.00 18.80 7.37
CA TRP A 449 -14.34 17.94 8.36
C TRP A 449 -15.01 16.55 8.49
N GLY A 450 -16.30 16.51 8.83
CA GLY A 450 -17.03 15.25 9.03
C GLY A 450 -17.21 14.45 7.75
N PRO A 451 -17.88 15.01 6.71
CA PRO A 451 -18.12 14.32 5.44
C PRO A 451 -16.86 13.94 4.66
N GLY A 452 -15.73 14.62 4.85
CA GLY A 452 -14.44 14.24 4.28
C GLY A 452 -13.69 13.18 5.10
N ASN A 453 -14.25 12.74 6.23
CA ASN A 453 -13.62 11.84 7.19
C ASN A 453 -12.20 12.28 7.59
N TRP A 454 -11.95 13.60 7.61
CA TRP A 454 -10.63 14.14 7.88
C TRP A 454 -10.31 13.91 9.36
N SER A 455 -9.36 13.02 9.64
CA SER A 455 -8.89 12.82 11.00
C SER A 455 -8.01 14.00 11.42
N GLY A 456 -8.08 14.37 12.70
CA GLY A 456 -7.18 15.35 13.31
C GLY A 456 -6.03 14.67 14.04
N SER A 457 -5.21 15.49 14.70
CA SER A 457 -4.22 15.06 15.68
C SER A 457 -4.89 14.23 16.78
N ALA A 458 -4.07 13.68 17.65
CA ALA A 458 -4.59 12.97 18.80
C ALA A 458 -5.46 13.91 19.68
N ASP A 459 -5.20 15.23 19.68
CA ASP A 459 -6.03 16.30 20.29
C ASP A 459 -7.27 16.73 19.50
N ALA A 460 -7.53 16.08 18.37
CA ALA A 460 -8.57 16.42 17.39
C ALA A 460 -8.32 17.76 16.67
N ASP A 461 -7.09 18.28 16.70
CA ASP A 461 -6.70 19.43 15.88
C ASP A 461 -6.59 19.00 14.42
N LEU A 462 -7.29 19.68 13.51
CA LEU A 462 -7.24 19.32 12.10
C LEU A 462 -5.83 19.46 11.50
N ARG A 463 -5.03 20.38 12.05
CA ARG A 463 -3.64 20.59 11.66
C ARG A 463 -2.74 19.58 12.37
N THR A 464 -2.04 18.75 11.61
CA THR A 464 -1.19 17.68 12.15
C THR A 464 -0.21 17.16 11.09
N LEU A 465 0.75 16.32 11.49
CA LEU A 465 1.65 15.58 10.61
C LEU A 465 0.84 14.69 9.67
N ARG A 466 1.03 14.81 8.35
CA ARG A 466 0.28 14.04 7.35
C ARG A 466 1.19 13.49 6.26
N ALA A 467 0.79 12.35 5.70
CA ALA A 467 1.29 11.87 4.42
C ALA A 467 0.19 11.90 3.36
N GLY A 468 0.59 12.03 2.10
CA GLY A 468 -0.30 11.94 0.94
C GLY A 468 0.42 11.35 -0.26
N ALA A 469 -0.34 10.97 -1.27
CA ALA A 469 0.22 10.61 -2.57
C ALA A 469 -0.57 11.26 -3.69
N CYS A 470 0.09 11.60 -4.79
CA CYS A 470 -0.54 12.17 -5.96
C CYS A 470 0.01 11.59 -7.27
N MET A 471 -0.75 11.75 -8.33
CA MET A 471 -0.31 11.50 -9.70
C MET A 471 -0.01 12.82 -10.39
N ALA A 472 1.12 12.90 -11.08
CA ALA A 472 1.50 14.06 -11.89
C ALA A 472 1.98 13.62 -13.26
N GLN A 473 1.92 14.53 -14.23
CA GLN A 473 2.44 14.33 -15.57
C GLN A 473 3.32 15.51 -15.97
N ALA A 474 4.50 15.23 -16.49
CA ALA A 474 5.43 16.24 -16.99
C ALA A 474 6.32 15.62 -18.06
N ASN A 475 6.60 16.38 -19.13
CA ASN A 475 7.54 15.97 -20.19
C ASN A 475 7.26 14.60 -20.83
N GLY A 476 5.99 14.16 -20.86
CA GLY A 476 5.60 12.83 -21.38
C GLY A 476 5.75 11.68 -20.38
N HIS A 477 6.23 11.96 -19.17
CA HIS A 477 6.36 10.99 -18.08
C HIS A 477 5.20 11.09 -17.10
N ARG A 478 4.91 9.98 -16.41
CA ARG A 478 3.95 9.92 -15.31
C ARG A 478 4.71 9.67 -14.01
N TYR A 479 4.36 10.43 -12.99
CA TYR A 479 5.00 10.33 -11.69
C TYR A 479 3.99 9.95 -10.62
N LEU A 480 4.40 9.05 -9.73
CA LEU A 480 3.80 8.93 -8.41
C LEU A 480 4.60 9.82 -7.45
N ILE A 481 3.93 10.74 -6.77
CA ILE A 481 4.57 11.63 -5.81
C ILE A 481 4.06 11.29 -4.41
N TYR A 482 4.97 10.98 -3.50
CA TYR A 482 4.71 10.90 -2.07
C TYR A 482 4.95 12.28 -1.43
N GLY A 483 4.04 12.73 -0.57
CA GLY A 483 4.15 13.99 0.16
C GLY A 483 4.17 13.78 1.66
N TYR A 484 5.18 14.36 2.33
CA TYR A 484 5.29 14.49 3.78
C TYR A 484 5.03 15.93 4.20
N PHE A 485 4.05 16.12 5.07
CA PHE A 485 3.63 17.42 5.58
C PHE A 485 3.87 17.44 7.08
N SER A 486 4.94 18.12 7.52
CA SER A 486 5.30 18.27 8.94
C SER A 486 4.12 18.76 9.78
N THR A 487 3.31 19.65 9.21
CA THR A 487 1.96 19.94 9.69
C THR A 487 1.09 20.51 8.57
N ALA A 488 -0.14 20.02 8.42
CA ALA A 488 -1.07 20.52 7.41
C ALA A 488 -2.53 20.23 7.74
N THR A 489 -3.43 21.07 7.25
CA THR A 489 -4.84 20.73 7.02
C THR A 489 -5.03 20.03 5.66
N PRO A 490 -6.17 19.36 5.40
CA PRO A 490 -6.50 18.85 4.07
C PRO A 490 -6.49 19.94 2.99
N SER A 491 -6.86 21.18 3.35
CA SER A 491 -6.83 22.33 2.43
C SER A 491 -5.40 22.69 2.03
N ALA A 492 -4.46 22.75 2.98
CA ALA A 492 -3.04 22.94 2.65
C ALA A 492 -2.50 21.83 1.76
N MET A 493 -2.82 20.56 2.05
CA MET A 493 -2.38 19.44 1.22
C MET A 493 -2.92 19.55 -0.22
N ALA A 494 -4.21 19.86 -0.39
CA ALA A 494 -4.82 20.02 -1.69
C ALA A 494 -4.14 21.13 -2.50
N ARG A 495 -3.89 22.30 -1.88
CA ARG A 495 -3.19 23.42 -2.52
C ARG A 495 -1.76 23.08 -2.91
N THR A 496 -1.02 22.43 -2.02
CA THR A 496 0.36 22.02 -2.33
C THR A 496 0.37 21.02 -3.49
N PHE A 497 -0.49 20.01 -3.49
CA PHE A 497 -0.56 19.06 -4.61
C PHE A 497 -1.00 19.72 -5.92
N GLN A 498 -1.96 20.65 -5.91
CA GLN A 498 -2.28 21.45 -7.09
C GLN A 498 -1.06 22.24 -7.60
N ALA A 499 -0.30 22.86 -6.69
CA ALA A 499 0.88 23.62 -7.05
C ALA A 499 1.98 22.76 -7.68
N TYR A 500 2.11 21.49 -7.27
CA TYR A 500 3.00 20.52 -7.92
C TYR A 500 2.45 19.90 -9.22
N GLY A 501 1.31 20.38 -9.72
CA GLY A 501 0.72 19.90 -10.97
C GLY A 501 0.10 18.51 -10.86
N CYS A 502 -0.27 18.08 -9.66
CA CYS A 502 -0.96 16.81 -9.47
C CYS A 502 -2.36 16.86 -10.08
N ASN A 503 -2.73 15.86 -10.88
CA ASN A 503 -4.07 15.76 -11.48
C ASN A 503 -5.06 14.97 -10.60
N TYR A 504 -4.53 14.17 -9.67
CA TYR A 504 -5.29 13.48 -8.63
C TYR A 504 -4.43 13.32 -7.39
N ALA A 505 -5.00 13.49 -6.20
CA ALA A 505 -4.29 13.28 -4.94
C ALA A 505 -5.18 12.64 -3.88
N MET A 506 -4.56 11.80 -3.05
CA MET A 506 -5.21 11.12 -1.93
C MET A 506 -4.40 11.27 -0.64
N LEU A 507 -5.10 11.22 0.49
CA LEU A 507 -4.51 11.20 1.81
C LEU A 507 -3.95 9.80 2.12
N LEU A 508 -2.83 9.71 2.83
CA LEU A 508 -2.32 8.47 3.42
C LEU A 508 -2.44 8.57 4.96
N ASP A 509 -1.84 7.64 5.71
CA ASP A 509 -1.90 7.76 7.17
C ASP A 509 -1.09 8.96 7.71
N MET A 510 -1.23 9.26 9.00
CA MET A 510 -0.88 10.54 9.61
C MET A 510 -0.50 10.41 11.09
N ASN A 511 -0.21 11.54 11.72
CA ASN A 511 -0.02 11.75 13.16
C ASN A 511 1.26 11.19 13.78
N ALA A 512 2.04 10.36 13.09
CA ALA A 512 3.30 9.84 13.61
C ALA A 512 4.30 9.50 12.50
N LEU A 513 5.60 9.53 12.80
CA LEU A 513 6.65 9.23 11.82
C LEU A 513 6.55 7.81 11.29
N GLU A 514 6.11 6.85 12.10
CA GLU A 514 5.83 5.48 11.67
C GLU A 514 4.61 5.36 10.75
N HIS A 515 3.74 6.36 10.69
CA HIS A 515 2.55 6.38 9.84
C HIS A 515 2.78 7.19 8.57
N THR A 516 3.74 8.12 8.60
CA THR A 516 4.21 8.91 7.45
C THR A 516 5.60 8.47 6.98
N TYR A 517 5.99 7.23 7.27
CA TYR A 517 7.31 6.70 6.99
C TYR A 517 7.55 6.58 5.48
N LEU A 518 8.73 7.01 5.03
CA LEU A 518 9.29 6.69 3.72
C LEU A 518 10.79 6.43 3.85
N ALA A 519 11.27 5.38 3.19
CA ALA A 519 12.69 5.10 3.04
C ALA A 519 13.04 4.72 1.60
N LEU A 520 14.25 5.08 1.19
CA LEU A 520 14.88 4.73 -0.07
C LEU A 520 16.00 3.71 0.17
N TYR A 521 16.17 2.78 -0.76
CA TYR A 521 17.22 1.76 -0.73
C TYR A 521 18.24 2.03 -1.83
N VAL A 522 19.29 2.77 -1.48
CA VAL A 522 20.30 3.25 -2.43
C VAL A 522 21.44 2.25 -2.50
N ALA A 523 21.85 1.88 -3.71
CA ALA A 523 23.04 1.05 -3.92
C ALA A 523 24.29 1.96 -3.95
N GLN A 524 25.16 1.82 -2.96
CA GLN A 524 26.41 2.58 -2.87
C GLN A 524 27.56 1.64 -2.46
N GLY A 525 28.66 1.66 -3.22
CA GLY A 525 29.85 0.85 -2.90
C GLY A 525 29.61 -0.66 -2.80
N GLY A 526 28.65 -1.20 -3.56
CA GLY A 526 28.26 -2.61 -3.53
C GLY A 526 27.39 -3.01 -2.31
N LYS A 527 26.97 -2.04 -1.47
CA LYS A 527 26.06 -2.24 -0.34
C LYS A 527 24.75 -1.48 -0.57
N ARG A 528 23.68 -1.93 0.08
CA ARG A 528 22.42 -1.19 0.16
C ARG A 528 22.40 -0.34 1.41
N HIS A 529 22.20 0.95 1.22
CA HIS A 529 22.00 1.92 2.27
C HIS A 529 20.52 2.24 2.38
N VAL A 530 20.05 2.41 3.62
CA VAL A 530 18.70 2.88 3.89
C VAL A 530 18.81 4.38 4.13
N GLU A 531 18.18 5.17 3.27
CA GLU A 531 18.05 6.61 3.47
C GLU A 531 16.60 6.91 3.84
N HIS A 532 16.39 7.71 4.89
CA HIS A 532 15.06 8.06 5.38
C HIS A 532 14.66 9.45 4.90
N LEU A 533 13.37 9.72 4.75
CA LEU A 533 12.95 11.06 4.30
C LEU A 533 13.34 12.15 5.29
N VAL A 534 13.19 11.86 6.58
CA VAL A 534 13.66 12.71 7.69
C VAL A 534 14.38 11.85 8.73
N PRO A 535 15.40 12.37 9.44
CA PRO A 535 16.27 11.59 10.33
C PRO A 535 15.52 10.78 11.40
N GLY A 536 14.43 11.34 11.93
CA GLY A 536 13.63 10.68 12.97
C GLY A 536 13.04 9.35 12.56
N MET A 537 12.84 9.10 11.26
CA MET A 537 12.31 7.83 10.77
C MET A 537 13.30 6.65 10.94
N SER A 538 14.61 6.93 11.01
CA SER A 538 15.63 5.91 11.28
C SER A 538 15.47 5.23 12.65
N LEU A 539 14.80 5.89 13.59
CA LEU A 539 14.54 5.38 14.94
C LEU A 539 13.50 4.26 14.96
N ILE A 540 12.71 4.12 13.88
CA ILE A 540 11.68 3.08 13.72
C ILE A 540 12.33 1.75 13.32
N GLU A 541 13.56 1.80 12.79
CA GLU A 541 14.27 0.63 12.33
C GLU A 541 14.68 -0.32 13.45
N LYS A 542 14.64 -1.62 13.18
CA LYS A 542 15.29 -2.60 14.06
C LYS A 542 16.79 -2.58 13.84
N LYS A 543 17.53 -2.92 14.88
CA LYS A 543 18.99 -3.07 14.81
C LYS A 543 19.37 -4.48 15.22
N ALA A 544 20.24 -5.12 14.43
CA ALA A 544 20.88 -6.36 14.82
C ALA A 544 21.83 -6.12 16.02
N ARG A 545 22.29 -7.19 16.68
CA ARG A 545 23.23 -7.09 17.83
C ARG A 545 24.52 -6.32 17.51
N GLY A 546 24.93 -6.27 16.25
CA GLY A 546 26.09 -5.50 15.77
C GLY A 546 25.79 -4.06 15.34
N GLY A 547 24.59 -3.53 15.60
CA GLY A 547 24.17 -2.18 15.22
C GLY A 547 23.71 -2.02 13.76
N THR A 548 23.81 -3.06 12.94
CA THR A 548 23.32 -3.07 11.56
C THR A 548 21.81 -2.83 11.51
N ILE A 549 21.38 -1.89 10.69
CA ILE A 549 19.96 -1.60 10.44
C ILE A 549 19.31 -2.79 9.74
N ILE A 550 18.16 -3.21 10.26
CA ILE A 550 17.25 -4.15 9.63
C ILE A 550 16.08 -3.29 9.14
N PRO A 551 15.93 -3.06 7.82
CA PRO A 551 14.98 -2.09 7.31
C PRO A 551 13.53 -2.55 7.51
N ARG A 552 12.66 -1.65 7.96
CA ARG A 552 11.23 -1.86 8.13
C ARG A 552 10.59 -2.27 6.80
N PHE A 553 9.62 -3.18 6.88
CA PHE A 553 8.91 -3.79 5.75
C PHE A 553 9.76 -4.67 4.82
N ILE A 554 11.09 -4.62 4.88
CA ILE A 554 11.99 -5.44 4.06
C ILE A 554 12.60 -6.58 4.88
N GLY A 555 13.16 -6.24 6.05
CA GLY A 555 13.88 -7.18 6.90
C GLY A 555 13.03 -7.83 7.98
N PHE A 556 11.82 -7.32 8.24
CA PHE A 556 10.88 -7.90 9.19
C PHE A 556 9.42 -7.53 8.87
N ALA A 557 8.50 -8.37 9.37
CA ALA A 557 7.06 -8.17 9.31
C ALA A 557 6.60 -7.01 10.20
N ASP A 558 5.71 -6.18 9.67
CA ASP A 558 5.16 -5.02 10.36
C ASP A 558 3.64 -5.15 10.56
N ASN A 559 3.11 -4.55 11.61
CA ASN A 559 1.67 -4.56 11.84
C ASN A 559 0.92 -3.66 10.84
N ARG A 560 1.60 -2.68 10.21
CA ARG A 560 1.03 -1.75 9.23
C ARG A 560 1.18 -2.26 7.80
N ASP A 561 0.26 -1.80 6.95
CA ASP A 561 0.36 -1.97 5.51
C ASP A 561 1.35 -0.99 4.89
N LEU A 562 1.89 -1.35 3.72
CA LEU A 562 2.85 -0.53 3.00
C LEU A 562 2.64 -0.56 1.49
N PHE A 563 3.17 0.46 0.83
CA PHE A 563 3.53 0.40 -0.57
C PHE A 563 5.04 0.23 -0.72
N TYR A 564 5.45 -0.49 -1.76
CA TYR A 564 6.85 -0.67 -2.13
C TYR A 564 7.04 -0.42 -3.61
N LEU A 565 8.20 0.11 -3.99
CA LEU A 565 8.54 0.39 -5.38
C LEU A 565 9.72 -0.45 -5.81
N THR A 566 9.67 -0.95 -7.03
CA THR A 566 10.69 -1.80 -7.65
C THR A 566 11.04 -1.27 -9.02
N ARG A 567 12.30 -1.41 -9.45
CA ARG A 567 12.65 -1.13 -10.85
C ARG A 567 11.89 -2.07 -11.77
N LYS A 568 11.36 -1.54 -12.87
CA LYS A 568 10.82 -2.35 -13.96
C LYS A 568 11.96 -3.10 -14.62
N GLU A 569 11.74 -4.39 -14.88
CA GLU A 569 12.65 -5.17 -15.69
C GLU A 569 12.26 -5.03 -17.16
N PRO A 570 13.21 -5.07 -18.10
CA PRO A 570 12.90 -5.21 -19.51
C PRO A 570 12.01 -6.45 -19.67
N LYS A 571 10.83 -6.29 -20.29
CA LYS A 571 10.03 -7.46 -20.67
C LYS A 571 10.88 -8.29 -21.65
N PRO A 572 11.06 -9.60 -21.42
CA PRO A 572 11.87 -10.46 -22.27
C PRO A 572 11.38 -10.52 -23.72
#